data_AF-A0AAF0E394-F1
#
_entry.id   AF-A0AAF0E394-F1
#
_cell.length_a   1.000
_cell.length_b   1.000
_cell.length_c   1.000
_cell.angle_alpha   90.00
_cell.angle_beta   90.00
_cell.angle_gamma   90.00
#
_symmetry.space_group_name_H-M   'P 1'
#
loop_
_entity.id
_entity.type
_entity.pdbx_description
1 polymer ?
#
loop_
_entity_poly.entity_id
_entity_poly.type
_entity_poly.pdbx_seq_one_letter_code
_entity_poly.pdbx_strand_id
1 'polypeptide(L)'
;MVLMILTNIGQLTTNIVARNISIARLNMLNSDGLTKAASAASSVLGLGDGNRGPPKQIKWGLYNHCAYFGGKIPTCSPRGFGQEFDPVKAVTTDMGMNFSKGTDSFFEKDNRVSNLHEKSTAAFYLLFVGTILAGVAFLITCLIHMSALVIAAFFAFLAFALIAAGASIWTYMVYEFRDIASASFRFDYGNALWFCWASVGCTLFALPALAGGSAASRRRYYEEPYY
;
A
#
# COMPACT_ATOMS: atom_id res chain seq x y z
N MET A 1 10.12 0.58 -11.48
CA MET A 1 10.41 -0.74 -10.85
C MET A 1 10.89 -0.60 -9.41
N VAL A 2 12.06 0.01 -9.13
CA VAL A 2 12.67 0.03 -7.78
C VAL A 2 11.73 0.59 -6.70
N LEU A 3 11.06 1.71 -6.96
CA LEU A 3 10.09 2.30 -6.04
C LEU A 3 8.94 1.34 -5.69
N MET A 4 8.45 0.61 -6.69
CA MET A 4 7.38 -0.37 -6.50
C MET A 4 7.83 -1.59 -5.71
N ILE A 5 9.09 -2.01 -5.85
CA ILE A 5 9.68 -3.08 -5.02
C ILE A 5 9.71 -2.62 -3.56
N LEU A 6 10.12 -1.39 -3.28
CA LEU A 6 10.10 -0.84 -1.92
C LEU A 6 8.67 -0.81 -1.34
N THR A 7 7.67 -0.43 -2.14
CA THR A 7 6.26 -0.49 -1.73
C THR A 7 5.84 -1.92 -1.39
N ASN A 8 6.24 -2.92 -2.19
CA ASN A 8 5.95 -4.32 -1.91
C ASN A 8 6.66 -4.82 -0.64
N ILE A 9 7.88 -4.35 -0.36
CA ILE A 9 8.66 -4.70 0.84
C ILE A 9 8.11 -4.02 2.13
N GLY A 10 7.28 -2.98 1.98
CA GLY A 10 6.72 -2.23 3.10
C GLY A 10 5.95 -3.08 4.11
N GLN A 11 6.29 -2.94 5.40
CA GLN A 11 5.76 -3.72 6.53
C GLN A 11 5.90 -5.26 6.44
N LEU A 12 6.64 -5.82 5.47
CA LEU A 12 6.88 -7.27 5.43
C LEU A 12 7.78 -7.71 6.60
N THR A 13 8.74 -6.89 7.02
CA THR A 13 9.65 -7.19 8.12
C THR A 13 9.60 -6.13 9.21
N THR A 14 9.98 -6.51 10.43
CA THR A 14 10.10 -5.58 11.58
C THR A 14 11.38 -4.74 11.54
N ASN A 15 12.16 -4.85 10.46
CA ASN A 15 13.37 -4.06 10.24
C ASN A 15 13.06 -2.57 10.15
N ILE A 16 14.00 -1.73 10.56
CA ILE A 16 13.79 -0.28 10.73
C ILE A 16 13.30 0.42 9.45
N VAL A 17 13.77 -0.05 8.29
CA VAL A 17 13.41 0.48 6.97
C VAL A 17 12.00 0.04 6.56
N ALA A 18 11.72 -1.27 6.62
CA ALA A 18 10.42 -1.83 6.22
C ALA A 18 9.29 -1.30 7.11
N ARG A 19 9.54 -1.06 8.39
CA ARG A 19 8.58 -0.48 9.35
C ARG A 19 8.19 0.96 9.02
N ASN A 20 9.03 1.71 8.31
CA ASN A 20 8.72 3.11 7.97
C ASN A 20 7.95 3.26 6.66
N ILE A 21 8.02 2.24 5.80
CA ILE A 21 7.32 2.18 4.53
C ILE A 21 5.93 1.59 4.76
N SER A 22 4.90 2.44 4.68
CA SER A 22 3.50 2.06 4.85
C SER A 22 2.68 2.71 3.75
N ILE A 23 1.59 2.08 3.34
CA ILE A 23 0.62 2.60 2.36
C ILE A 23 -0.36 3.54 3.06
N ALA A 24 -0.83 3.16 4.25
CA ALA A 24 -1.72 3.98 5.06
C ALA A 24 -1.30 3.96 6.54
N ARG A 25 -1.66 5.03 7.26
CA ARG A 25 -1.38 5.19 8.69
C ARG A 25 -2.64 5.66 9.40
N LEU A 26 -2.97 5.03 10.51
CA LEU A 26 -4.01 5.47 11.42
C LEU A 26 -3.35 5.86 12.74
N ASN A 27 -3.51 7.13 13.10
CA ASN A 27 -3.02 7.73 14.32
C ASN A 27 -4.19 7.91 15.28
N MET A 28 -4.03 7.45 16.53
CA MET A 28 -5.04 7.61 17.56
C MET A 28 -4.69 8.86 18.38
N LEU A 29 -5.45 9.94 18.20
CA LEU A 29 -5.13 11.26 18.76
C LEU A 29 -5.58 11.40 20.21
N ASN A 30 -6.71 10.78 20.58
CA ASN A 30 -7.21 10.76 21.96
C ASN A 30 -6.67 9.57 22.74
N SER A 31 -5.34 9.40 22.78
CA SER A 31 -4.75 8.32 23.58
C SER A 31 -5.10 8.47 25.06
N ASP A 32 -5.37 9.66 25.61
CA ASP A 32 -5.58 9.84 27.06
C ASP A 32 -7.03 9.55 27.52
N GLY A 33 -8.03 9.83 26.70
CA GLY A 33 -9.43 9.42 26.95
C GLY A 33 -9.66 7.93 26.66
N LEU A 34 -9.04 7.43 25.59
CA LEU A 34 -9.11 6.03 25.20
C LEU A 34 -8.22 5.15 26.10
N THR A 35 -7.08 5.64 26.59
CA THR A 35 -6.31 4.93 27.63
C THR A 35 -6.97 4.99 28.99
N LYS A 36 -7.78 6.00 29.35
CA LYS A 36 -8.60 5.98 30.57
C LYS A 36 -9.75 4.98 30.49
N ALA A 37 -10.44 4.91 29.35
CA ALA A 37 -11.44 3.89 29.11
C ALA A 37 -10.81 2.49 29.01
N ALA A 38 -9.67 2.37 28.32
CA ALA A 38 -8.96 1.11 28.14
C ALA A 38 -8.19 0.70 29.39
N SER A 39 -7.74 1.60 30.27
CA SER A 39 -7.13 1.26 31.57
C SER A 39 -8.17 0.85 32.60
N ALA A 40 -9.37 1.44 32.56
CA ALA A 40 -10.52 0.96 33.32
C ALA A 40 -11.01 -0.41 32.83
N ALA A 41 -10.89 -0.71 31.53
CA ALA A 41 -11.27 -2.01 30.96
C ALA A 41 -10.15 -3.07 31.02
N SER A 42 -8.87 -2.69 30.97
CA SER A 42 -7.73 -3.64 30.96
C SER A 42 -7.43 -4.23 32.33
N SER A 43 -7.86 -3.61 33.43
CA SER A 43 -7.83 -4.25 34.74
C SER A 43 -8.90 -5.35 34.91
N VAL A 44 -9.92 -5.39 34.03
CA VAL A 44 -11.06 -6.32 34.14
C VAL A 44 -11.16 -7.32 32.98
N LEU A 45 -10.63 -7.03 31.78
CA LEU A 45 -10.94 -7.80 30.56
C LEU A 45 -9.77 -8.36 29.76
N GLY A 46 -8.52 -8.28 30.24
CA GLY A 46 -7.39 -8.95 29.57
C GLY A 46 -7.30 -8.58 28.08
N LEU A 47 -7.31 -7.28 27.78
CA LEU A 47 -7.04 -6.78 26.42
C LEU A 47 -5.70 -7.37 25.93
N GLY A 48 -5.64 -7.73 24.65
CA GLY A 48 -4.57 -8.51 23.99
C GLY A 48 -3.19 -8.41 24.64
N ASP A 49 -2.69 -9.56 25.10
CA ASP A 49 -1.36 -9.73 25.69
C ASP A 49 -1.05 -8.76 26.87
N GLY A 50 -2.01 -8.67 27.81
CA GLY A 50 -1.84 -8.51 29.26
C GLY A 50 -1.14 -7.27 29.83
N ASN A 51 -0.51 -6.41 29.01
CA ASN A 51 0.31 -5.27 29.47
C ASN A 51 0.59 -4.23 28.39
N ARG A 52 -0.16 -4.28 27.28
CA ARG A 52 0.01 -3.36 26.15
C ARG A 52 -1.27 -2.53 26.10
N GLY A 53 -1.18 -1.25 26.47
CA GLY A 53 -2.31 -0.31 26.32
C GLY A 53 -2.77 -0.21 24.86
N PRO A 54 -3.79 0.61 24.55
CA PRO A 54 -4.28 0.74 23.17
C PRO A 54 -3.15 1.17 22.20
N PRO A 55 -3.17 0.68 20.94
CA PRO A 55 -2.15 1.05 19.95
C PRO A 55 -2.19 2.57 19.72
N LYS A 56 -1.03 3.21 19.60
CA LYS A 56 -0.96 4.67 19.30
C LYS A 56 -1.05 4.91 17.80
N GLN A 57 -0.48 4.00 17.01
CA GLN A 57 -0.45 4.09 15.55
C GLN A 57 -0.60 2.70 14.95
N ILE A 58 -1.40 2.58 13.89
CA ILE A 58 -1.49 1.37 13.07
C ILE A 58 -0.99 1.74 11.68
N LYS A 59 -0.06 0.96 11.14
CA LYS A 59 0.49 1.15 9.79
C LYS A 59 0.16 -0.06 8.94
N TRP A 60 -0.41 0.19 7.77
CA TRP A 60 -0.68 -0.86 6.78
C TRP A 60 0.41 -0.87 5.72
N GLY A 61 0.94 -2.05 5.46
CA GLY A 61 1.66 -2.38 4.24
C GLY A 61 0.76 -3.12 3.28
N LEU A 62 1.35 -3.61 2.19
CA LEU A 62 0.61 -4.29 1.13
C LEU A 62 0.23 -5.74 1.50
N TYR A 63 1.01 -6.37 2.40
CA TYR A 63 0.89 -7.79 2.79
C TYR A 63 0.64 -8.01 4.29
N ASN A 64 0.66 -6.92 5.07
CA ASN A 64 0.55 -6.97 6.52
C ASN A 64 0.17 -5.61 7.10
N HIS A 65 -0.39 -5.60 8.29
CA HIS A 65 -0.51 -4.42 9.14
C HIS A 65 0.21 -4.63 10.47
N CYS A 66 0.76 -3.54 10.99
CA CYS A 66 1.48 -3.53 12.25
C CYS A 66 0.95 -2.43 13.16
N ALA A 67 0.62 -2.80 14.39
CA ALA A 67 0.21 -1.90 15.46
C ALA A 67 1.41 -1.52 16.34
N TYR A 68 1.54 -0.22 16.61
CA TYR A 68 2.65 0.37 17.35
C TYR A 68 2.15 0.85 18.71
N PHE A 69 2.73 0.26 19.75
CA PHE A 69 2.47 0.57 21.15
C PHE A 69 3.68 1.33 21.69
N GLY A 70 3.48 2.54 22.24
CA GLY A 70 4.55 3.49 22.54
C GLY A 70 5.82 2.88 23.15
N GLY A 71 6.88 2.75 22.34
CA GLY A 71 8.21 2.27 22.75
C GLY A 71 8.43 0.75 22.71
N LYS A 72 7.40 -0.06 22.45
CA LYS A 72 7.52 -1.53 22.38
C LYS A 72 7.64 -2.02 20.92
N ILE A 73 8.09 -3.28 20.76
CA ILE A 73 8.16 -3.96 19.46
C ILE A 73 6.73 -3.98 18.87
N PRO A 74 6.53 -3.58 17.61
CA PRO A 74 5.20 -3.58 17.00
C PRO A 74 4.66 -5.01 16.88
N THR A 75 3.36 -5.17 17.13
CA THR A 75 2.67 -6.43 16.84
C THR A 75 2.16 -6.35 15.42
N CYS A 76 2.49 -7.35 14.61
CA CYS A 76 2.04 -7.42 13.22
C CYS A 76 1.11 -8.62 13.03
N SER A 77 0.12 -8.46 12.16
CA SER A 77 -0.80 -9.52 11.77
C SER A 77 -0.06 -10.64 10.99
N PRO A 78 -0.65 -11.83 10.80
CA PRO A 78 -0.08 -12.82 9.89
C PRO A 78 0.04 -12.24 8.48
N ARG A 79 1.16 -12.53 7.80
CA ARG A 79 1.37 -12.09 6.42
C ARG A 79 0.42 -12.85 5.49
N GLY A 80 -0.33 -12.12 4.67
CA GLY A 80 -1.26 -12.69 3.69
C GLY A 80 -1.09 -12.07 2.31
N PHE A 81 -1.24 -12.88 1.26
CA PHE A 81 -1.33 -12.37 -0.10
C PHE A 81 -2.76 -11.87 -0.34
N GLY A 82 -2.92 -10.64 -0.84
CA GLY A 82 -4.25 -10.02 -0.93
C GLY A 82 -4.85 -9.74 0.45
N GLN A 83 -4.06 -9.26 1.39
CA GLN A 83 -4.58 -8.93 2.71
C GLN A 83 -5.65 -7.84 2.61
N GLU A 84 -6.78 -8.14 3.23
CA GLU A 84 -7.95 -7.28 3.26
C GLU A 84 -7.63 -5.98 4.00
N PHE A 85 -7.93 -4.85 3.38
CA PHE A 85 -7.85 -3.57 4.05
C PHE A 85 -9.09 -3.37 4.92
N ASP A 86 -9.04 -3.87 6.15
CA ASP A 86 -10.10 -3.70 7.16
C ASP A 86 -9.55 -2.98 8.40
N PRO A 87 -9.71 -1.65 8.49
CA PRO A 87 -9.25 -0.89 9.64
C PRO A 87 -10.11 -1.14 10.89
N VAL A 88 -11.36 -1.57 10.73
CA VAL A 88 -12.28 -1.83 11.85
C VAL A 88 -11.81 -3.06 12.60
N LYS A 89 -11.62 -4.15 11.86
CA LYS A 89 -11.12 -5.42 12.40
C LYS A 89 -9.73 -5.27 13.00
N ALA A 90 -8.84 -4.51 12.36
CA ALA A 90 -7.50 -4.26 12.90
C ALA A 90 -7.51 -3.51 14.24
N VAL A 91 -8.45 -2.58 14.43
CA VAL A 91 -8.59 -1.86 15.71
C VAL A 91 -9.25 -2.75 16.76
N THR A 92 -10.30 -3.49 16.40
CA THR A 92 -11.06 -4.30 17.37
C THR A 92 -10.31 -5.55 17.84
N THR A 93 -9.52 -6.20 16.97
CA THR A 93 -8.67 -7.34 17.37
C THR A 93 -7.60 -6.93 18.38
N ASP A 94 -7.09 -5.70 18.26
CA ASP A 94 -6.03 -5.19 19.14
C ASP A 94 -6.58 -4.48 20.40
N MET A 95 -7.86 -4.06 20.41
CA MET A 95 -8.50 -3.35 21.53
C MET A 95 -9.45 -4.20 22.40
N GLY A 96 -9.69 -5.46 22.10
CA GLY A 96 -10.54 -6.33 22.93
C GLY A 96 -12.04 -5.99 22.89
N MET A 97 -12.87 -7.00 23.20
CA MET A 97 -14.28 -7.11 22.78
C MET A 97 -15.25 -6.00 23.25
N ASN A 98 -14.93 -5.24 24.30
CA ASN A 98 -15.85 -4.22 24.84
C ASN A 98 -15.75 -2.85 24.16
N PHE A 99 -14.71 -2.61 23.35
CA PHE A 99 -14.63 -1.43 22.49
C PHE A 99 -15.34 -1.63 21.15
N SER A 100 -15.63 -2.88 20.77
CA SER A 100 -16.31 -3.21 19.51
C SER A 100 -17.65 -2.49 19.41
N LYS A 101 -18.51 -2.47 20.44
CA LYS A 101 -19.83 -1.81 20.34
C LYS A 101 -19.79 -0.31 20.01
N GLY A 102 -18.75 0.40 20.46
CA GLY A 102 -18.55 1.80 20.13
C GLY A 102 -18.01 1.96 18.71
N THR A 103 -16.93 1.24 18.39
CA THR A 103 -16.21 1.32 17.11
C THR A 103 -17.04 0.76 15.95
N ASP A 104 -17.74 -0.35 16.15
CA ASP A 104 -18.68 -0.96 15.21
C ASP A 104 -19.76 0.07 14.84
N SER A 105 -20.39 0.78 15.79
CA SER A 105 -21.38 1.81 15.44
C SER A 105 -20.85 3.01 14.63
N PHE A 106 -19.54 3.26 14.66
CA PHE A 106 -18.88 4.29 13.83
C PHE A 106 -18.58 3.80 12.41
N PHE A 107 -18.29 2.52 12.22
CA PHE A 107 -17.88 1.95 10.93
C PHE A 107 -18.97 1.10 10.23
N GLU A 108 -19.90 0.53 10.98
CA GLU A 108 -20.99 -0.38 10.56
C GLU A 108 -22.17 0.37 9.93
N LYS A 109 -22.24 1.69 10.09
CA LYS A 109 -23.32 2.51 9.51
C LYS A 109 -23.16 2.84 8.03
N ASP A 110 -22.06 2.46 7.39
CA ASP A 110 -21.80 2.85 6.01
C ASP A 110 -21.59 1.64 5.08
N ASN A 111 -22.57 1.39 4.20
CA ASN A 111 -22.53 0.39 3.11
C ASN A 111 -21.35 0.60 2.14
N ARG A 112 -20.61 1.70 2.31
CA ARG A 112 -19.39 2.00 1.56
C ARG A 112 -18.23 1.10 1.98
N VAL A 113 -18.19 0.65 3.24
CA VAL A 113 -17.10 -0.19 3.81
C VAL A 113 -17.26 -1.67 3.43
N SER A 114 -18.47 -2.17 3.19
CA SER A 114 -18.71 -3.60 2.91
C SER A 114 -18.09 -4.12 1.61
N ASN A 115 -17.83 -3.23 0.64
CA ASN A 115 -17.20 -3.57 -0.64
C ASN A 115 -15.70 -3.26 -0.70
N LEU A 116 -15.09 -2.81 0.40
CA LEU A 116 -13.67 -2.45 0.41
C LEU A 116 -12.74 -3.65 0.37
N HIS A 117 -13.20 -4.79 0.87
CA HIS A 117 -12.46 -6.05 0.80
C HIS A 117 -12.07 -6.39 -0.65
N GLU A 118 -13.06 -6.42 -1.54
CA GLU A 118 -12.88 -6.75 -2.95
C GLU A 118 -12.05 -5.67 -3.70
N LYS A 119 -12.25 -4.39 -3.36
CA LYS A 119 -11.49 -3.29 -3.96
C LYS A 119 -10.02 -3.30 -3.54
N SER A 120 -9.74 -3.60 -2.27
CA SER A 120 -8.37 -3.63 -1.73
C SER A 120 -7.56 -4.79 -2.30
N THR A 121 -8.18 -5.97 -2.44
CA THR A 121 -7.58 -7.13 -3.09
C THR A 121 -7.35 -6.88 -4.57
N ALA A 122 -8.32 -6.32 -5.30
CA ALA A 122 -8.13 -5.94 -6.70
C ALA A 122 -6.98 -4.94 -6.88
N ALA A 123 -6.92 -3.88 -6.06
CA ALA A 123 -5.83 -2.91 -6.10
C ALA A 123 -4.46 -3.54 -5.82
N PHE A 124 -4.40 -4.47 -4.88
CA PHE A 124 -3.22 -5.25 -4.59
C PHE A 124 -2.73 -6.03 -5.83
N TYR A 125 -3.61 -6.78 -6.50
CA TYR A 125 -3.26 -7.54 -7.70
C TYR A 125 -2.80 -6.64 -8.85
N LEU A 126 -3.48 -5.51 -9.06
CA LEU A 126 -3.10 -4.52 -10.08
C LEU A 126 -1.69 -3.97 -9.85
N LEU A 127 -1.37 -3.61 -8.60
CA LEU A 127 -0.03 -3.13 -8.26
C LEU A 127 1.02 -4.22 -8.44
N PHE A 128 0.75 -5.44 -7.96
CA PHE A 128 1.68 -6.56 -8.06
C PHE A 128 1.99 -6.94 -9.51
N VAL A 129 0.95 -7.17 -10.32
CA VAL A 129 1.10 -7.48 -11.76
C VAL A 129 1.80 -6.34 -12.48
N GLY A 130 1.43 -5.08 -12.20
CA GLY A 130 2.10 -3.90 -12.75
C GLY A 130 3.59 -3.85 -12.44
N THR A 131 4.03 -4.29 -11.25
CA THR A 131 5.46 -4.36 -10.91
C THR A 131 6.22 -5.38 -11.74
N ILE A 132 5.61 -6.55 -12.00
CA ILE A 132 6.20 -7.63 -12.78
C ILE A 132 6.38 -7.15 -14.23
N LEU A 133 5.34 -6.56 -14.82
CA LEU A 133 5.44 -6.03 -16.18
C LEU A 133 6.48 -4.92 -16.30
N ALA A 134 6.58 -4.03 -15.30
CA ALA A 134 7.63 -3.01 -15.28
C ALA A 134 9.03 -3.62 -15.21
N GLY A 135 9.20 -4.74 -14.50
CA GLY A 135 10.45 -5.49 -14.44
C GLY A 135 10.79 -6.18 -15.76
N VAL A 136 9.80 -6.83 -16.39
CA VAL A 136 9.96 -7.45 -17.71
C VAL A 136 10.32 -6.41 -18.78
N ALA A 137 9.63 -5.26 -18.80
CA ALA A 137 9.95 -4.16 -19.71
C ALA A 137 11.39 -3.65 -19.53
N PHE A 138 11.86 -3.54 -18.29
CA PHE A 138 13.24 -3.17 -17.99
C PHE A 138 14.24 -4.19 -18.53
N LEU A 139 14.03 -5.48 -18.29
CA LEU A 139 14.91 -6.55 -18.78
C LEU A 139 14.96 -6.60 -20.32
N ILE A 140 13.82 -6.44 -20.99
CA ILE A 140 13.76 -6.44 -22.46
C ILE A 140 14.49 -5.22 -23.04
N THR A 141 14.44 -4.08 -22.36
CA THR A 141 15.16 -2.86 -22.79
C THR A 141 16.68 -3.08 -22.83
N CYS A 142 17.22 -3.98 -22.01
CA CYS A 142 18.65 -4.31 -22.03
C CYS A 142 19.10 -5.07 -23.29
N LEU A 143 18.19 -5.65 -24.09
CA LEU A 143 18.56 -6.45 -25.27
C LEU A 143 18.85 -5.60 -26.53
N ILE A 144 18.75 -4.26 -26.49
CA ILE A 144 19.09 -3.28 -27.55
C ILE A 144 18.80 -3.78 -28.98
N HIS A 145 17.62 -4.36 -29.19
CA HIS A 145 17.15 -4.83 -30.50
C HIS A 145 15.85 -4.09 -30.87
N MET A 146 15.63 -3.78 -32.14
CA MET A 146 14.49 -2.95 -32.58
C MET A 146 13.14 -3.56 -32.15
N SER A 147 12.95 -4.86 -32.37
CA SER A 147 11.74 -5.58 -31.95
C SER A 147 11.58 -5.62 -30.43
N ALA A 148 12.68 -5.76 -29.69
CA ALA A 148 12.68 -5.77 -28.23
C ALA A 148 12.23 -4.42 -27.66
N LEU A 149 12.67 -3.30 -28.23
CA LEU A 149 12.27 -1.97 -27.76
C LEU A 149 10.78 -1.67 -27.95
N VAL A 150 10.18 -2.11 -29.06
CA VAL A 150 8.74 -1.96 -29.30
C VAL A 150 7.92 -2.80 -28.30
N ILE A 151 8.34 -4.05 -28.07
CA ILE A 151 7.71 -4.93 -27.10
C ILE A 151 7.86 -4.36 -25.68
N ALA A 152 9.03 -3.85 -25.32
CA ALA A 152 9.27 -3.20 -24.04
C ALA A 152 8.38 -1.96 -23.84
N ALA A 153 8.17 -1.15 -24.88
CA ALA A 153 7.27 0.00 -24.81
C ALA A 153 5.81 -0.40 -24.54
N PHE A 154 5.33 -1.49 -25.15
CA PHE A 154 3.99 -2.02 -24.89
C PHE A 154 3.84 -2.50 -23.44
N PHE A 155 4.79 -3.28 -22.93
CA PHE A 155 4.78 -3.71 -21.53
C PHE A 155 4.92 -2.55 -20.55
N ALA A 156 5.70 -1.52 -20.86
CA ALA A 156 5.83 -0.32 -20.06
C ALA A 156 4.53 0.48 -19.99
N PHE A 157 3.79 0.58 -21.11
CA PHE A 157 2.48 1.24 -21.14
C PHE A 157 1.45 0.48 -20.32
N LEU A 158 1.42 -0.85 -20.43
CA LEU A 158 0.50 -1.68 -19.66
C LEU A 158 0.84 -1.64 -18.16
N ALA A 159 2.13 -1.64 -17.81
CA ALA A 159 2.58 -1.43 -16.43
C ALA A 159 2.16 -0.07 -15.88
N PHE A 160 2.30 1.00 -16.66
CA PHE A 160 1.82 2.34 -16.30
C PHE A 160 0.32 2.33 -15.97
N ALA A 161 -0.51 1.76 -16.85
CA ALA A 161 -1.96 1.72 -16.67
C ALA A 161 -2.37 0.95 -15.39
N LEU A 162 -1.76 -0.23 -15.17
CA LEU A 162 -2.05 -1.06 -13.99
C LEU A 162 -1.60 -0.40 -12.68
N ILE A 163 -0.41 0.19 -12.65
CA ILE A 163 0.10 0.87 -11.43
C ILE A 163 -0.73 2.12 -11.14
N ALA A 164 -1.12 2.89 -12.17
CA ALA A 164 -1.97 4.07 -12.00
C ALA A 164 -3.37 3.70 -11.47
N ALA A 165 -3.98 2.63 -12.00
CA ALA A 165 -5.27 2.13 -11.52
C ALA A 165 -5.17 1.61 -10.07
N GLY A 166 -4.13 0.84 -9.74
CA GLY A 166 -3.93 0.36 -8.37
C GLY A 166 -3.69 1.52 -7.38
N ALA A 167 -2.91 2.53 -7.77
CA ALA A 167 -2.60 3.69 -6.93
C ALA A 167 -3.83 4.58 -6.72
N SER A 168 -4.69 4.74 -7.73
CA SER A 168 -5.92 5.53 -7.62
C SER A 168 -6.93 4.87 -6.69
N ILE A 169 -7.12 3.54 -6.77
CA ILE A 169 -8.01 2.80 -5.86
C ILE A 169 -7.52 2.93 -4.41
N TRP A 170 -6.21 2.76 -4.17
CA TRP A 170 -5.64 2.96 -2.84
C TRP A 170 -5.82 4.39 -2.31
N THR A 171 -5.66 5.40 -3.18
CA THR A 171 -5.86 6.80 -2.80
C THR A 171 -7.33 7.07 -2.44
N TYR A 172 -8.26 6.50 -3.20
CA TYR A 172 -9.70 6.60 -2.94
C TYR A 172 -10.09 6.00 -1.59
N MET A 173 -9.62 4.79 -1.29
CA MET A 173 -9.91 4.14 0.00
C MET A 173 -9.41 5.00 1.18
N VAL A 174 -8.18 5.51 1.09
CA VAL A 174 -7.58 6.37 2.14
C VAL A 174 -8.37 7.67 2.31
N TYR A 175 -8.83 8.27 1.22
CA TYR A 175 -9.62 9.49 1.24
C TYR A 175 -10.98 9.27 1.93
N GLU A 176 -11.65 8.17 1.62
CA GLU A 176 -12.95 7.81 2.19
C GLU A 176 -12.87 7.61 3.72
N PHE A 177 -11.83 6.92 4.22
CA PHE A 177 -11.63 6.81 5.66
C PHE A 177 -11.24 8.12 6.33
N ARG A 178 -10.58 9.04 5.62
CA ARG A 178 -10.26 10.36 6.16
C ARG A 178 -11.51 11.21 6.33
N ASP A 179 -12.53 11.02 5.49
CA ASP A 179 -13.81 11.72 5.59
C ASP A 179 -14.65 11.21 6.78
N ILE A 180 -14.58 9.89 7.03
CA ILE A 180 -15.25 9.23 8.17
C ILE A 180 -14.47 9.44 9.48
N ALA A 181 -13.20 9.83 9.40
CA ALA A 181 -12.33 10.01 10.56
C ALA A 181 -12.81 11.15 11.48
N SER A 182 -13.13 10.81 12.73
CA SER A 182 -13.56 11.75 13.77
C SER A 182 -12.37 12.30 14.58
N ALA A 183 -12.62 13.23 15.50
CA ALA A 183 -11.57 13.86 16.33
C ALA A 183 -10.67 12.86 17.12
N SER A 184 -11.10 11.60 17.29
CA SER A 184 -10.36 10.56 18.02
C SER A 184 -9.38 9.77 17.15
N PHE A 185 -9.59 9.69 15.83
CA PHE A 185 -8.79 8.91 14.89
C PHE A 185 -8.40 9.77 13.70
N ARG A 186 -7.12 9.76 13.32
CA ARG A 186 -6.64 10.48 12.13
C ARG A 186 -6.05 9.50 11.14
N PHE A 187 -6.57 9.53 9.92
CA PHE A 187 -6.07 8.72 8.81
C PHE A 187 -5.13 9.56 7.94
N ASP A 188 -3.89 9.11 7.80
CA ASP A 188 -2.83 9.79 7.05
C ASP A 188 -2.29 8.89 5.93
N TYR A 189 -1.92 9.51 4.81
CA TYR A 189 -1.26 8.83 3.70
C TYR A 189 0.12 8.32 4.12
N GLY A 190 0.46 7.10 3.72
CA GLY A 190 1.76 6.52 3.95
C GLY A 190 2.75 6.83 2.82
N ASN A 191 4.05 6.76 3.13
CA ASN A 191 5.13 7.04 2.18
C ASN A 191 5.10 6.12 0.94
N ALA A 192 4.61 4.89 1.09
CA ALA A 192 4.55 3.92 -0.01
C ALA A 192 3.57 4.34 -1.10
N LEU A 193 2.50 5.08 -0.76
CA LEU A 193 1.56 5.61 -1.75
C LEU A 193 2.23 6.66 -2.65
N TRP A 194 3.08 7.51 -2.07
CA TRP A 194 3.90 8.45 -2.82
C TRP A 194 4.88 7.75 -3.75
N PHE A 195 5.44 6.61 -3.34
CA PHE A 195 6.30 5.80 -4.20
C PHE A 195 5.55 5.19 -5.38
N CYS A 196 4.28 4.79 -5.20
CA CYS A 196 3.43 4.34 -6.30
C CYS A 196 3.22 5.46 -7.34
N TRP A 197 2.82 6.65 -6.89
CA TRP A 197 2.62 7.81 -7.77
C TRP A 197 3.92 8.28 -8.45
N ALA A 198 5.04 8.29 -7.73
CA ALA A 198 6.35 8.57 -8.31
C ALA A 198 6.73 7.53 -9.37
N SER A 199 6.42 6.24 -9.14
CA SER A 199 6.63 5.20 -10.14
C SER A 199 5.79 5.42 -11.40
N VAL A 200 4.54 5.86 -11.26
CA VAL A 200 3.67 6.22 -12.40
C VAL A 200 4.32 7.31 -13.23
N GLY A 201 4.81 8.38 -12.58
CA GLY A 201 5.54 9.46 -13.24
C GLY A 201 6.78 8.95 -13.98
N CYS A 202 7.63 8.16 -13.32
CA CYS A 202 8.81 7.58 -13.95
C CYS A 202 8.47 6.71 -15.18
N THR A 203 7.42 5.88 -15.10
CA THR A 203 6.99 5.07 -16.24
C THR A 203 6.45 5.91 -17.39
N LEU A 204 5.74 7.01 -17.10
CA LEU A 204 5.25 7.93 -18.12
C LEU A 204 6.41 8.62 -18.86
N PHE A 205 7.43 9.10 -18.13
CA PHE A 205 8.63 9.70 -18.72
C PHE A 205 9.49 8.70 -19.50
N ALA A 206 9.46 7.41 -19.15
CA ALA A 206 10.19 6.38 -19.87
C ALA A 206 9.59 6.07 -21.26
N LEU A 207 8.28 6.28 -21.47
CA LEU A 207 7.60 5.96 -22.73
C LEU A 207 8.16 6.74 -23.94
N PRO A 208 8.32 8.07 -23.91
CA PRO A 208 8.96 8.82 -25.00
C PRO A 208 10.40 8.35 -25.28
N ALA A 209 11.16 8.00 -24.24
CA ALA A 209 12.53 7.54 -24.39
C ALA A 209 12.59 6.19 -25.14
N LEU A 210 11.70 5.25 -24.80
CA LEU A 210 11.59 3.97 -25.50
C LEU A 210 11.10 4.14 -26.94
N ALA A 211 10.11 5.02 -27.17
CA ALA A 211 9.62 5.33 -28.51
C ALA A 211 10.72 5.97 -29.38
N GLY A 212 11.44 6.96 -28.85
CA GLY A 212 12.57 7.60 -29.54
C GLY A 212 13.72 6.63 -29.83
N GLY A 213 14.05 5.75 -28.87
CA GLY A 213 15.06 4.70 -29.04
C GLY A 213 14.70 3.71 -30.15
N SER A 214 13.42 3.33 -30.26
CA SER A 214 12.94 2.45 -31.34
C SER A 214 13.03 3.11 -32.71
N ALA A 215 12.71 4.41 -32.82
CA ALA A 215 12.82 5.17 -34.06
C ALA A 215 14.27 5.37 -34.49
N ALA A 216 15.18 5.63 -33.55
CA ALA A 216 16.61 5.75 -33.82
C ALA A 216 17.24 4.41 -34.22
N SER A 217 16.87 3.30 -33.56
CA SER A 217 17.28 1.95 -33.94
C SER A 217 16.81 1.61 -35.35
N ARG A 218 15.56 1.97 -35.70
CA ARG A 218 15.04 1.77 -37.05
C ARG A 218 15.84 2.51 -38.13
N ARG A 219 16.31 3.74 -37.87
CA ARG A 219 17.17 4.48 -38.83
C ARG A 219 18.49 3.76 -39.10
N ARG A 220 19.16 3.25 -38.06
CA ARG A 220 20.42 2.50 -38.20
C ARG A 220 20.27 1.25 -39.05
N TYR A 221 19.16 0.51 -38.92
CA TYR A 221 18.86 -0.65 -39.76
C TYR A 221 18.73 -0.32 -41.26
N TYR A 222 18.31 0.90 -41.62
CA TYR A 222 18.22 1.32 -43.01
C TYR A 222 19.53 1.91 -43.56
N GLU A 223 20.41 2.42 -42.69
CA GLU A 223 21.67 3.06 -43.07
C GLU A 223 22.84 2.05 -43.23
N GLU A 224 22.78 0.88 -42.59
CA GLU A 224 23.76 -0.21 -42.77
C GLU A 224 23.12 -1.49 -43.36
N PRO A 225 22.76 -1.52 -44.66
CA PRO A 225 22.10 -2.68 -45.28
C PRO A 225 23.02 -3.87 -45.61
N TYR A 226 24.32 -3.85 -45.26
CA TYR A 226 25.27 -4.89 -45.69
C TYR A 226 26.22 -5.36 -44.57
N TYR A 227 25.80 -6.43 -43.90
CA TYR A 227 26.56 -7.67 -43.75
C TYR A 227 25.66 -8.84 -44.14
#